data_AF-A6UNK4-F1
#
_entry.id   AF-A6UNK4-F1
#
_cell.length_a   1.000
_cell.length_b   1.000
_cell.length_c   1.000
_cell.angle_alpha   90.00
_cell.angle_beta   90.00
_cell.angle_gamma   90.00
#
_symmetry.space_group_name_H-M   'P 1'
#
loop_
_entity.id
_entity.type
_entity.pdbx_description
1 polymer ?
#
loop_
_entity_poly.entity_id
_entity_poly.type
_entity_poly.pdbx_seq_one_letter_code
_entity_poly.pdbx_strand_id
1 'polypeptide(L)'
;MYKKILIGLLCLLVFSPLQGQEMPQGNITVNIPKYNVSFDYHLTENKNFTFIELNESKKCSIVGYFDNLPNMIYSVENENYNITLVNGTVAIVSINATGYNKVKTAENCKFVGWNYTINHAFFLVTDIYEMTTAKIVLTNQTTSDGDNSSTDPPSNNNRRGGSGSVTTDQTEISKNVISSIKSEKIKQILSNAKVVAGNTVDYNYAANLRTDSMITTVSELNQDTVIVGGPLANPYAKMYDNKFDLKITNDYPGENKGVIQVKEINGYMVIYIAGSDRFGTLAALEYFKTLDELPEKPLIIEWTSTGSKLIK
;
A
#
# COMPACT_ATOMS: atom_id res chain seq x y z
N MET A 1 -53.01 24.97 19.20
CA MET A 1 -52.45 25.25 17.86
C MET A 1 -50.92 25.20 17.99
N TYR A 2 -50.29 24.10 17.60
CA TYR A 2 -48.87 23.83 17.84
C TYR A 2 -47.98 24.68 16.92
N LYS A 3 -47.15 25.56 17.50
CA LYS A 3 -46.07 26.26 16.80
C LYS A 3 -44.90 25.30 16.62
N LYS A 4 -44.65 24.85 15.38
CA LYS A 4 -43.44 24.12 15.00
C LYS A 4 -42.25 25.06 15.10
N ILE A 5 -41.28 24.72 15.94
CA ILE A 5 -39.95 25.31 15.95
C ILE A 5 -39.17 24.64 14.83
N LEU A 6 -38.82 25.42 13.80
CA LEU A 6 -37.91 25.00 12.74
C LEU A 6 -36.48 25.29 13.23
N ILE A 7 -35.79 24.27 13.72
CA ILE A 7 -34.34 24.34 13.98
C ILE A 7 -33.65 24.19 12.62
N GLY A 8 -33.31 25.32 12.02
CA GLY A 8 -32.42 25.36 10.86
C GLY A 8 -30.99 25.16 11.31
N LEU A 9 -30.41 24.00 10.99
CA LEU A 9 -29.00 23.71 11.15
C LEU A 9 -28.20 24.57 10.15
N LEU A 10 -27.77 25.75 10.59
CA LEU A 10 -26.90 26.63 9.82
C LEU A 10 -25.44 26.27 10.10
N CYS A 11 -24.88 25.33 9.34
CA CYS A 11 -23.43 25.12 9.27
C CYS A 11 -22.83 26.16 8.32
N LEU A 12 -22.42 27.31 8.85
CA LEU A 12 -21.51 28.22 8.18
C LEU A 12 -20.08 27.76 8.51
N LEU A 13 -19.39 27.14 7.54
CA LEU A 13 -17.96 26.86 7.66
C LEU A 13 -17.18 27.88 6.82
N VAL A 14 -16.43 28.71 7.53
CA VAL A 14 -15.44 29.64 6.97
C VAL A 14 -14.20 28.82 6.65
N PHE A 15 -13.87 28.69 5.36
CA PHE A 15 -12.69 27.96 4.90
C PHE A 15 -11.42 28.77 5.16
N SER A 16 -10.63 28.39 6.17
CA SER A 16 -9.19 28.64 6.19
C SER A 16 -8.47 27.53 5.40
N PRO A 17 -7.54 27.86 4.50
CA PRO A 17 -6.81 26.84 3.75
C PRO A 17 -5.78 26.19 4.68
N LEU A 18 -5.67 24.86 4.61
CA LEU A 18 -4.66 23.98 5.24
C LEU A 18 -4.89 23.40 6.65
N GLN A 19 -5.99 23.67 7.35
CA GLN A 19 -6.30 22.92 8.57
C GLN A 19 -7.40 21.89 8.30
N GLY A 20 -7.07 20.61 8.47
CA GLY A 20 -8.03 19.51 8.32
C GLY A 20 -9.24 19.70 9.23
N GLN A 21 -10.40 19.29 8.74
CA GLN A 21 -11.64 19.28 9.51
C GLN A 21 -11.71 17.99 10.33
N GLU A 22 -11.80 18.09 11.66
CA GLU A 22 -12.05 16.92 12.49
C GLU A 22 -13.43 16.33 12.17
N MET A 23 -13.45 15.04 11.87
CA MET A 23 -14.64 14.26 11.56
C MET A 23 -14.82 13.21 12.68
N PRO A 24 -16.00 13.18 13.33
CA PRO A 24 -16.25 12.24 14.41
C PRO A 24 -16.35 10.80 13.89
N GLN A 25 -16.02 9.84 14.75
CA GLN A 25 -16.28 8.41 14.49
C GLN A 25 -17.78 8.15 14.22
N GLY A 26 -18.05 7.12 13.43
CA GLY A 26 -19.40 6.70 13.02
C GLY A 26 -19.69 7.01 11.55
N ASN A 27 -20.99 6.99 11.21
CA ASN A 27 -21.44 7.28 9.85
C ASN A 27 -21.40 8.78 9.60
N ILE A 28 -20.59 9.19 8.64
CA ILE A 28 -20.45 10.58 8.21
C ILE A 28 -20.79 10.72 6.73
N THR A 29 -21.26 11.91 6.36
CA THR A 29 -21.37 12.32 4.97
C THR A 29 -20.29 13.37 4.70
N VAL A 30 -19.36 13.05 3.81
CA VAL A 30 -18.31 13.98 3.38
C VAL A 30 -18.82 14.74 2.17
N ASN A 31 -18.82 16.06 2.26
CA ASN A 31 -19.21 16.93 1.15
C ASN A 31 -17.98 17.65 0.61
N ILE A 32 -17.83 17.66 -0.71
CA ILE A 32 -16.79 18.42 -1.43
C ILE A 32 -17.50 19.42 -2.36
N PRO A 33 -17.99 20.56 -1.84
CA PRO A 33 -18.83 21.47 -2.61
C PRO A 33 -18.14 21.98 -3.89
N LYS A 34 -16.83 22.22 -3.82
CA LYS A 34 -16.01 22.65 -4.98
C LYS A 34 -16.12 21.71 -6.18
N TYR A 35 -16.28 20.42 -5.93
CA TYR A 35 -16.41 19.40 -6.97
C TYR A 35 -17.83 18.88 -7.12
N ASN A 36 -18.80 19.40 -6.37
CA ASN A 36 -20.18 18.91 -6.33
C ASN A 36 -20.27 17.38 -6.11
N VAL A 37 -19.44 16.89 -5.18
CA VAL A 37 -19.36 15.46 -4.84
C VAL A 37 -19.68 15.28 -3.36
N SER A 38 -20.44 14.25 -3.04
CA SER A 38 -20.80 13.88 -1.67
C SER A 38 -20.84 12.36 -1.54
N PHE A 39 -20.42 11.84 -0.39
CA PHE A 39 -20.47 10.40 -0.12
C PHE A 39 -20.56 10.09 1.37
N ASP A 40 -21.19 8.95 1.64
CA ASP A 40 -21.24 8.37 2.98
C ASP A 40 -20.04 7.46 3.22
N TYR A 41 -19.47 7.60 4.43
CA TYR A 41 -18.34 6.83 4.92
C TYR A 41 -18.50 6.51 6.39
N HIS A 42 -18.01 5.34 6.82
CA HIS A 42 -18.02 4.93 8.22
C HIS A 42 -16.61 5.05 8.79
N LEU A 43 -16.44 5.92 9.78
CA LEU A 43 -15.19 6.08 10.51
C LEU A 43 -15.19 5.23 11.78
N THR A 44 -14.14 4.44 11.98
CA THR A 44 -13.97 3.63 13.20
C THR A 44 -13.43 4.43 14.40
N GLU A 45 -12.88 5.61 14.14
CA GLU A 45 -12.35 6.55 15.13
C GLU A 45 -12.42 7.98 14.58
N ASN A 46 -12.17 9.00 15.42
CA ASN A 46 -12.11 10.38 14.95
C ASN A 46 -10.92 10.57 14.00
N LYS A 47 -11.14 11.30 12.90
CA LYS A 47 -10.14 11.50 11.85
C LYS A 47 -10.13 12.94 11.38
N ASN A 48 -8.98 13.43 10.94
CA ASN A 48 -8.89 14.77 10.33
C ASN A 48 -9.02 14.67 8.82
N PHE A 49 -10.10 15.20 8.25
CA PHE A 49 -10.30 15.22 6.81
C PHE A 49 -9.70 16.49 6.20
N THR A 50 -8.77 16.34 5.25
CA THR A 50 -8.15 17.48 4.54
C THR A 50 -8.50 17.44 3.06
N PHE A 51 -8.90 18.60 2.51
CA PHE A 51 -9.10 18.79 1.08
C PHE A 51 -7.88 19.48 0.44
N ILE A 52 -7.54 19.09 -0.78
CA ILE A 52 -6.51 19.75 -1.59
C ILE A 52 -7.05 20.11 -2.97
N GLU A 53 -6.44 21.12 -3.58
CA GLU A 53 -6.85 21.57 -4.90
C GLU A 53 -6.48 20.55 -5.98
N LEU A 54 -7.49 20.21 -6.80
CA LEU A 54 -7.36 19.40 -8.00
C LEU A 54 -6.27 19.95 -8.92
N ASN A 55 -5.32 19.10 -9.25
CA ASN A 55 -4.35 19.38 -10.30
C ASN A 55 -4.89 18.86 -11.64
N GLU A 56 -5.52 19.74 -12.41
CA GLU A 56 -6.15 19.43 -13.71
C GLU A 56 -5.14 19.01 -14.79
N SER A 57 -3.85 19.29 -14.61
CA SER A 57 -2.80 18.87 -15.55
C SER A 57 -2.44 17.39 -15.44
N LYS A 58 -2.87 16.70 -14.37
CA LYS A 58 -2.59 15.28 -14.15
C LYS A 58 -3.79 14.42 -14.55
N LYS A 59 -3.51 13.21 -15.03
CA LYS A 59 -4.55 12.21 -15.30
C LYS A 59 -5.21 11.69 -14.02
N CYS A 60 -4.47 11.69 -12.92
CA CYS A 60 -4.90 11.21 -11.61
C CYS A 60 -4.30 12.10 -10.51
N SER A 61 -5.12 12.51 -9.53
CA SER A 61 -4.73 13.38 -8.42
C SER A 61 -5.49 13.02 -7.15
N ILE A 62 -4.85 13.16 -5.98
CA ILE A 62 -5.57 13.18 -4.71
C ILE A 62 -6.27 14.54 -4.59
N VAL A 63 -7.51 14.55 -4.12
CA VAL A 63 -8.30 15.77 -3.86
C VAL A 63 -8.79 15.87 -2.41
N GLY A 64 -8.64 14.80 -1.64
CA GLY A 64 -8.81 14.83 -0.20
C GLY A 64 -8.34 13.54 0.47
N TYR A 65 -8.08 13.60 1.77
CA TYR A 65 -7.54 12.46 2.54
C TYR A 65 -7.87 12.60 4.02
N PHE A 66 -7.83 11.47 4.74
CA PHE A 66 -7.94 11.43 6.20
C PHE A 66 -6.54 11.34 6.84
N ASP A 67 -6.32 12.12 7.89
CA ASP A 67 -5.09 12.26 8.68
C ASP A 67 -3.87 12.71 7.87
N ASN A 68 -3.13 11.77 7.30
CA ASN A 68 -1.85 12.00 6.67
C ASN A 68 -1.99 11.99 5.15
N LEU A 69 -1.33 12.95 4.49
CA LEU A 69 -1.30 13.00 3.02
C LEU A 69 -0.69 11.70 2.47
N PRO A 70 -1.44 10.92 1.68
CA PRO A 70 -0.89 9.70 1.14
C PRO A 70 0.05 9.98 -0.04
N ASN A 71 1.10 9.19 -0.12
CA ASN A 71 1.94 9.05 -1.29
C ASN A 71 1.20 8.14 -2.28
N MET A 72 0.83 8.70 -3.44
CA MET A 72 0.10 8.01 -4.49
C MET A 72 1.03 7.67 -5.65
N ILE A 73 1.09 6.39 -5.98
CA ILE A 73 1.67 5.88 -7.22
C ILE A 73 0.51 5.50 -8.14
N TYR A 74 0.59 5.86 -9.41
CA TYR A 74 -0.41 5.42 -10.39
C TYR A 74 0.21 5.12 -11.74
N SER A 75 -0.41 4.18 -12.47
CA SER A 75 -0.14 3.93 -13.88
C SER A 75 -1.44 3.95 -14.68
N VAL A 76 -1.33 4.28 -15.97
CA VAL A 76 -2.46 4.31 -16.89
C VAL A 76 -2.09 3.53 -18.14
N GLU A 77 -2.77 2.39 -18.37
CA GLU A 77 -2.55 1.51 -19.53
C GLU A 77 -3.88 1.18 -20.17
N ASN A 78 -4.07 1.54 -21.45
CA ASN A 78 -5.31 1.24 -22.20
C ASN A 78 -6.59 1.58 -21.40
N GLU A 79 -6.65 2.79 -20.84
CA GLU A 79 -7.81 3.29 -20.06
C GLU A 79 -8.04 2.59 -18.71
N ASN A 80 -7.12 1.70 -18.31
CA ASN A 80 -7.06 1.13 -16.97
C ASN A 80 -6.19 2.01 -16.08
N TYR A 81 -6.80 2.56 -15.03
CA TYR A 81 -6.14 3.31 -13.99
C TYR A 81 -5.82 2.37 -12.84
N ASN A 82 -4.54 2.20 -12.55
CA ASN A 82 -4.04 1.44 -11.42
C ASN A 82 -3.51 2.43 -10.40
N ILE A 83 -4.13 2.50 -9.22
CA ILE A 83 -3.79 3.48 -8.18
C ILE A 83 -3.40 2.75 -6.89
N THR A 84 -2.26 3.12 -6.32
CA THR A 84 -1.75 2.60 -5.06
C THR A 84 -1.40 3.75 -4.13
N LEU A 85 -1.80 3.66 -2.87
CA LEU A 85 -1.46 4.57 -1.78
C LEU A 85 -0.47 3.85 -0.87
N VAL A 86 0.73 4.40 -0.72
CA VAL A 86 1.89 3.69 -0.13
C VAL A 86 1.96 3.85 1.39
N ASN A 87 1.26 4.83 1.96
CA ASN A 87 1.29 5.19 3.38
C ASN A 87 -0.04 5.81 3.86
N GLY A 88 -1.15 5.50 3.16
CA GLY A 88 -2.44 6.15 3.33
C GLY A 88 -3.46 5.34 4.11
N THR A 89 -4.32 6.04 4.86
CA THR A 89 -5.55 5.52 5.46
C THR A 89 -6.64 5.42 4.40
N VAL A 90 -7.13 6.58 3.94
CA VAL A 90 -8.27 6.73 3.04
C VAL A 90 -8.08 8.02 2.25
N ALA A 91 -8.19 7.95 0.93
CA ALA A 91 -8.08 9.10 0.05
C ALA A 91 -9.22 9.17 -0.96
N ILE A 92 -9.50 10.39 -1.38
CA ILE A 92 -10.36 10.69 -2.51
C ILE A 92 -9.45 11.01 -3.68
N VAL A 93 -9.58 10.21 -4.74
CA VAL A 93 -8.78 10.33 -5.95
C VAL A 93 -9.69 10.78 -7.08
N SER A 94 -9.25 11.81 -7.80
CA SER A 94 -9.88 12.28 -9.02
C SER A 94 -9.15 11.70 -10.23
N ILE A 95 -9.91 11.25 -11.23
CA ILE A 95 -9.42 10.78 -12.51
C ILE A 95 -9.96 11.70 -13.60
N ASN A 96 -9.09 12.17 -14.50
CA ASN A 96 -9.52 12.88 -15.70
C ASN A 96 -10.31 11.91 -16.58
N ALA A 97 -11.58 12.21 -16.79
CA ALA A 97 -12.53 11.36 -17.44
C ALA A 97 -13.06 11.99 -18.74
N THR A 98 -12.27 12.85 -19.37
CA THR A 98 -12.59 13.42 -20.69
C THR A 98 -12.85 12.31 -21.71
N GLY A 99 -14.03 12.32 -22.33
CA GLY A 99 -14.44 11.30 -23.29
C GLY A 99 -15.08 10.05 -22.69
N TYR A 100 -15.23 9.97 -21.37
CA TYR A 100 -15.88 8.87 -20.65
C TYR A 100 -17.11 9.37 -19.90
N ASN A 101 -18.12 8.50 -19.78
CA ASN A 101 -19.35 8.81 -19.03
C ASN A 101 -19.82 7.67 -18.13
N LYS A 102 -19.09 6.55 -18.10
CA LYS A 102 -19.44 5.35 -17.34
C LYS A 102 -18.20 4.71 -16.72
N VAL A 103 -18.36 4.22 -15.50
CA VAL A 103 -17.39 3.35 -14.85
C VAL A 103 -17.72 1.92 -15.26
N LYS A 104 -16.80 1.25 -15.95
CA LYS A 104 -16.93 -0.16 -16.33
C LYS A 104 -16.55 -1.06 -15.16
N THR A 105 -15.44 -0.74 -14.51
CA THR A 105 -14.88 -1.52 -13.40
C THR A 105 -14.33 -0.57 -12.33
N ALA A 106 -14.57 -0.91 -11.07
CA ALA A 106 -13.96 -0.28 -9.90
C ALA A 106 -13.69 -1.37 -8.86
N GLU A 107 -12.44 -1.86 -8.82
CA GLU A 107 -11.97 -2.84 -7.85
C GLU A 107 -11.17 -2.14 -6.77
N ASN A 108 -11.31 -2.57 -5.51
CA ASN A 108 -10.61 -2.02 -4.33
C ASN A 108 -10.78 -0.50 -4.14
N CYS A 109 -11.88 0.05 -4.65
CA CYS A 109 -12.28 1.43 -4.46
C CYS A 109 -13.80 1.55 -4.62
N LYS A 110 -14.36 2.66 -4.13
CA LYS A 110 -15.78 2.98 -4.29
C LYS A 110 -15.91 4.19 -5.22
N PHE A 111 -16.71 4.06 -6.27
CA PHE A 111 -17.08 5.20 -7.09
C PHE A 111 -17.92 6.21 -6.29
N VAL A 112 -17.55 7.48 -6.33
CA VAL A 112 -18.12 8.54 -5.50
C VAL A 112 -19.04 9.42 -6.33
N GLY A 113 -18.62 9.80 -7.53
CA GLY A 113 -19.44 10.65 -8.39
C GLY A 113 -18.70 11.20 -9.60
N TRP A 114 -19.48 11.81 -10.49
CA TRP A 114 -19.03 12.53 -11.67
C TRP A 114 -19.11 14.03 -11.43
N ASN A 115 -18.09 14.77 -11.88
CA ASN A 115 -18.23 16.19 -12.17
C ASN A 115 -18.00 16.40 -13.67
N TYR A 116 -19.12 16.53 -14.40
CA TYR A 116 -19.10 16.73 -15.85
C TYR A 116 -18.62 18.12 -16.27
N THR A 117 -18.67 19.12 -15.38
CA THR A 117 -18.20 20.48 -15.68
C THR A 117 -16.68 20.51 -15.84
N ILE A 118 -15.96 19.74 -15.01
CA ILE A 118 -14.50 19.65 -15.06
C ILE A 118 -14.00 18.34 -15.69
N ASN A 119 -14.89 17.49 -16.21
CA ASN A 119 -14.57 16.18 -16.80
C ASN A 119 -13.78 15.26 -15.85
N HIS A 120 -14.19 15.14 -14.58
CA HIS A 120 -13.53 14.24 -13.63
C HIS A 120 -14.50 13.23 -13.01
N ALA A 121 -13.98 12.03 -12.76
CA ALA A 121 -14.62 11.00 -11.95
C ALA A 121 -13.88 10.87 -10.62
N PHE A 122 -14.62 10.66 -9.53
CA PHE A 122 -14.08 10.63 -8.18
C PHE A 122 -14.26 9.24 -7.56
N PHE A 123 -13.21 8.78 -6.89
CA PHE A 123 -13.14 7.46 -6.28
C PHE A 123 -12.62 7.58 -4.85
N LEU A 124 -13.30 6.89 -3.93
CA LEU A 124 -12.85 6.71 -2.57
C LEU A 124 -12.00 5.46 -2.55
N VAL A 125 -10.73 5.64 -2.23
CA VAL A 125 -9.76 4.56 -2.11
C VAL A 125 -9.45 4.39 -0.62
N THR A 126 -9.91 3.28 -0.06
CA THR A 126 -9.82 2.98 1.38
C THR A 126 -8.78 1.91 1.61
N ASP A 127 -8.11 1.99 2.75
CA ASP A 127 -7.36 0.90 3.38
C ASP A 127 -6.58 0.06 2.37
N ILE A 128 -5.46 0.64 1.95
CA ILE A 128 -4.50 -0.05 1.12
C ILE A 128 -3.34 -0.57 1.95
N TYR A 129 -3.60 -0.90 3.23
CA TYR A 129 -2.59 -1.55 4.06
C TYR A 129 -2.10 -2.87 3.42
N GLU A 130 -2.81 -3.43 2.43
CA GLU A 130 -2.39 -4.59 1.63
C GLU A 130 -1.73 -4.27 0.26
N MET A 131 -1.40 -3.00 -0.09
CA MET A 131 -1.06 -2.56 -1.47
C MET A 131 -2.03 -3.11 -2.54
N THR A 132 -3.29 -3.27 -2.16
CA THR A 132 -4.40 -3.54 -3.07
C THR A 132 -4.53 -2.38 -4.05
N THR A 133 -4.01 -2.55 -5.25
CA THR A 133 -4.17 -1.56 -6.30
C THR A 133 -5.65 -1.37 -6.62
N ALA A 134 -6.13 -0.13 -6.49
CA ALA A 134 -7.43 0.24 -6.99
C ALA A 134 -7.37 0.20 -8.52
N LYS A 135 -8.22 -0.63 -9.10
CA LYS A 135 -8.28 -0.84 -10.55
C LYS A 135 -9.56 -0.25 -11.09
N ILE A 136 -9.41 0.80 -11.90
CA ILE A 136 -10.54 1.56 -12.42
C ILE A 136 -10.48 1.54 -13.94
N VAL A 137 -11.61 1.21 -14.55
CA VAL A 137 -11.77 1.22 -16.01
C VAL A 137 -12.95 2.11 -16.36
N LEU A 138 -12.67 3.14 -17.14
CA LEU A 138 -13.70 4.06 -17.64
C LEU A 138 -14.09 3.64 -19.07
N THR A 139 -15.35 3.86 -19.43
CA THR A 139 -15.85 3.60 -20.79
C THR A 139 -16.82 4.71 -21.20
N ASN A 140 -16.96 4.89 -22.51
CA ASN A 140 -18.06 5.65 -23.08
C ASN A 140 -19.19 4.69 -23.44
N GLN A 141 -20.42 5.01 -23.10
CA GLN A 141 -21.58 4.26 -23.56
C GLN A 141 -21.98 4.77 -24.95
N THR A 142 -21.60 4.04 -26.00
CA THR A 142 -22.29 4.13 -27.28
C THR A 142 -23.59 3.33 -27.17
N THR A 143 -24.73 3.98 -27.39
CA THR A 143 -26.00 3.28 -27.61
C THR A 143 -25.87 2.43 -28.87
N SER A 144 -25.83 1.10 -28.74
CA SER A 144 -26.57 0.11 -29.54
C SER A 144 -26.12 -1.31 -29.20
N ASP A 145 -27.11 -2.16 -28.90
CA ASP A 145 -27.05 -3.61 -28.95
C ASP A 145 -26.61 -4.10 -30.35
N GLY A 146 -25.92 -5.24 -30.40
CA GLY A 146 -25.50 -5.86 -31.64
C GLY A 146 -24.59 -7.05 -31.41
N ASP A 147 -25.21 -8.16 -30.99
CA ASP A 147 -24.64 -9.50 -30.98
C ASP A 147 -23.98 -9.83 -32.33
N ASN A 148 -22.74 -10.36 -32.31
CA ASN A 148 -22.23 -11.19 -33.39
C ASN A 148 -20.97 -11.95 -32.94
N SER A 149 -21.22 -13.21 -32.59
CA SER A 149 -20.27 -14.32 -32.64
C SER A 149 -19.65 -14.47 -34.04
N SER A 150 -18.32 -14.56 -34.14
CA SER A 150 -17.68 -15.46 -35.11
C SER A 150 -16.26 -15.82 -34.67
N THR A 151 -15.90 -17.06 -35.00
CA THR A 151 -14.76 -17.89 -34.57
C THR A 151 -13.57 -17.87 -35.54
N ASP A 152 -12.36 -18.07 -34.97
CA ASP A 152 -11.15 -18.75 -35.50
C ASP A 152 -10.27 -18.10 -36.61
N PRO A 153 -8.98 -18.53 -36.81
CA PRO A 153 -7.92 -19.11 -35.93
C PRO A 153 -6.51 -18.43 -36.17
N PRO A 154 -5.35 -18.94 -35.64
CA PRO A 154 -4.14 -18.16 -35.39
C PRO A 154 -3.11 -18.16 -36.53
N SER A 155 -2.21 -17.17 -36.54
CA SER A 155 -0.99 -17.19 -37.37
C SER A 155 0.29 -17.01 -36.54
N ASN A 156 1.14 -18.00 -36.69
CA ASN A 156 2.53 -18.09 -36.26
C ASN A 156 3.41 -17.16 -37.10
N ASN A 157 4.46 -16.57 -36.52
CA ASN A 157 5.81 -16.61 -37.10
C ASN A 157 6.92 -16.13 -36.16
N ASN A 158 7.94 -16.98 -36.05
CA ASN A 158 9.24 -16.81 -35.39
C ASN A 158 10.17 -15.83 -36.13
N ARG A 159 11.09 -15.18 -35.38
CA ARG A 159 12.56 -15.01 -35.64
C ARG A 159 13.15 -14.08 -34.55
N ARG A 160 14.04 -14.53 -33.63
CA ARG A 160 15.48 -14.91 -33.67
C ARG A 160 16.48 -13.75 -33.46
N GLY A 161 17.36 -13.92 -32.46
CA GLY A 161 18.65 -13.23 -32.24
C GLY A 161 18.60 -12.20 -31.11
N GLY A 162 19.30 -12.29 -29.98
CA GLY A 162 20.53 -12.99 -29.63
C GLY A 162 21.67 -11.97 -29.52
N SER A 163 22.04 -11.56 -28.30
CA SER A 163 23.39 -11.09 -27.98
C SER A 163 23.59 -11.06 -26.45
N GLY A 164 24.39 -12.01 -25.97
CA GLY A 164 24.93 -11.97 -24.62
C GLY A 164 26.04 -10.92 -24.57
N SER A 165 26.01 -10.08 -23.54
CA SER A 165 27.15 -9.28 -23.14
C SER A 165 27.57 -9.76 -21.75
N VAL A 166 28.67 -10.49 -21.74
CA VAL A 166 29.47 -10.75 -20.55
C VAL A 166 30.30 -9.50 -20.32
N THR A 167 30.10 -8.85 -19.17
CA THR A 167 31.09 -7.94 -18.59
C THR A 167 31.28 -8.29 -17.12
N THR A 168 32.55 -8.44 -16.79
CA THR A 168 33.23 -8.89 -15.58
C THR A 168 32.87 -8.16 -14.27
N ASP A 169 32.71 -8.98 -13.23
CA ASP A 169 32.96 -8.77 -11.79
C ASP A 169 33.25 -7.35 -11.28
N GLN A 170 32.17 -6.68 -10.91
CA GLN A 170 32.04 -6.02 -9.61
C GLN A 170 30.75 -6.60 -9.01
N THR A 171 30.72 -6.90 -7.70
CA THR A 171 29.55 -7.46 -7.01
C THR A 171 28.28 -6.69 -7.38
N GLU A 172 27.53 -7.20 -8.34
CA GLU A 172 26.28 -6.62 -8.82
C GLU A 172 25.28 -6.85 -7.69
N ILE A 173 25.23 -5.90 -6.75
CA ILE A 173 24.13 -5.83 -5.80
C ILE A 173 22.86 -5.91 -6.63
N SER A 174 22.04 -6.90 -6.33
CA SER A 174 20.99 -7.30 -7.26
C SER A 174 20.11 -6.09 -7.54
N LYS A 175 19.72 -5.90 -8.81
CA LYS A 175 18.80 -4.83 -9.25
C LYS A 175 17.48 -4.82 -8.46
N ASN A 176 17.22 -5.87 -7.69
CA ASN A 176 16.01 -6.07 -6.92
C ASN A 176 16.11 -5.51 -5.50
N VAL A 177 17.30 -5.22 -4.95
CA VAL A 177 17.43 -4.60 -3.62
C VAL A 177 17.09 -3.10 -3.70
N ILE A 178 16.29 -2.62 -2.76
CA ILE A 178 15.85 -1.22 -2.75
C ILE A 178 17.00 -0.26 -2.40
N SER A 179 17.12 0.82 -3.17
CA SER A 179 18.22 1.78 -3.09
C SER A 179 18.26 2.64 -1.81
N SER A 180 17.16 2.70 -1.06
CA SER A 180 17.08 3.47 0.20
C SER A 180 17.85 2.83 1.36
N ILE A 181 18.23 1.56 1.24
CA ILE A 181 19.13 0.89 2.19
C ILE A 181 20.53 1.44 1.99
N LYS A 182 21.13 1.99 3.05
CA LYS A 182 22.43 2.67 2.93
C LYS A 182 23.62 1.72 3.06
N SER A 183 23.52 0.72 3.94
CA SER A 183 24.62 -0.20 4.21
C SER A 183 24.84 -1.18 3.07
N GLU A 184 26.04 -1.18 2.51
CA GLU A 184 26.48 -2.15 1.49
C GLU A 184 26.49 -3.58 2.03
N LYS A 185 26.80 -3.77 3.33
CA LYS A 185 26.73 -5.08 3.99
C LYS A 185 25.31 -5.61 4.01
N ILE A 186 24.33 -4.78 4.40
CA ILE A 186 22.92 -5.16 4.40
C ILE A 186 22.42 -5.44 2.97
N LYS A 187 22.81 -4.63 1.98
CA LYS A 187 22.48 -4.88 0.57
C LYS A 187 23.02 -6.22 0.06
N GLN A 188 24.24 -6.58 0.43
CA GLN A 188 24.84 -7.85 0.04
C GLN A 188 24.09 -9.03 0.65
N ILE A 189 23.73 -8.94 1.94
CA ILE A 189 22.92 -9.95 2.62
C ILE A 189 21.57 -10.12 1.91
N LEU A 190 20.86 -9.01 1.65
CA LEU A 190 19.57 -9.06 0.95
C LEU A 190 19.68 -9.59 -0.47
N SER A 191 20.78 -9.31 -1.18
CA SER A 191 21.02 -9.81 -2.54
C SER A 191 21.14 -11.34 -2.59
N ASN A 192 21.61 -11.96 -1.51
CA ASN A 192 21.82 -13.41 -1.44
C ASN A 192 20.66 -14.15 -0.76
N ALA A 193 19.84 -13.45 0.03
CA ALA A 193 18.73 -14.05 0.75
C ALA A 193 17.43 -14.10 -0.07
N LYS A 194 16.62 -15.13 0.18
CA LYS A 194 15.19 -15.15 -0.14
C LYS A 194 14.47 -14.14 0.74
N VAL A 195 13.54 -13.35 0.20
CA VAL A 195 12.66 -12.50 1.03
C VAL A 195 11.23 -13.00 0.92
N VAL A 196 10.64 -13.41 2.05
CA VAL A 196 9.32 -14.04 2.09
C VAL A 196 8.36 -13.33 3.02
N ALA A 197 7.10 -13.28 2.59
CA ALA A 197 5.99 -12.75 3.34
C ALA A 197 4.82 -13.74 3.41
N GLY A 198 3.96 -13.57 4.42
CA GLY A 198 2.81 -14.45 4.66
C GLY A 198 1.56 -14.12 3.87
N ASN A 199 1.36 -12.84 3.63
CA ASN A 199 0.18 -12.29 2.99
C ASN A 199 0.59 -11.08 2.13
N THR A 200 -0.38 -10.46 1.48
CA THR A 200 -0.15 -9.30 0.63
C THR A 200 0.35 -8.08 1.43
N VAL A 201 -0.16 -7.83 2.64
CA VAL A 201 0.30 -6.74 3.54
C VAL A 201 1.80 -6.83 3.80
N ASP A 202 2.26 -7.96 4.29
CA ASP A 202 3.66 -8.18 4.65
C ASP A 202 4.54 -8.27 3.41
N TYR A 203 3.99 -8.71 2.26
CA TYR A 203 4.70 -8.72 0.98
C TYR A 203 5.13 -7.32 0.57
N ASN A 204 4.34 -6.30 0.88
CA ASN A 204 4.66 -4.93 0.55
C ASN A 204 5.80 -4.38 1.39
N TYR A 205 5.80 -4.74 2.66
CA TYR A 205 6.94 -4.45 3.53
C TYR A 205 8.18 -5.18 3.02
N ALA A 206 8.07 -6.47 2.65
CA ALA A 206 9.14 -7.22 2.03
C ALA A 206 9.64 -6.61 0.71
N ALA A 207 8.74 -6.13 -0.15
CA ALA A 207 9.05 -5.46 -1.41
C ALA A 207 9.81 -4.14 -1.22
N ASN A 208 9.67 -3.52 -0.04
CA ASN A 208 10.47 -2.37 0.38
C ASN A 208 11.90 -2.73 0.83
N LEU A 209 12.24 -4.02 0.88
CA LEU A 209 13.62 -4.52 1.00
C LEU A 209 14.12 -5.06 -0.34
N ARG A 210 13.28 -5.84 -1.03
CA ARG A 210 13.63 -6.51 -2.28
C ARG A 210 12.42 -6.70 -3.21
N THR A 211 12.48 -6.21 -4.45
CA THR A 211 11.33 -6.13 -5.38
C THR A 211 10.82 -7.48 -5.88
N ASP A 212 11.63 -8.53 -5.84
CA ASP A 212 11.31 -9.92 -6.19
C ASP A 212 10.96 -10.78 -4.96
N SER A 213 10.54 -10.14 -3.86
CA SER A 213 9.99 -10.82 -2.68
C SER A 213 8.86 -11.78 -3.07
N MET A 214 8.52 -12.72 -2.20
CA MET A 214 7.51 -13.74 -2.50
C MET A 214 6.51 -13.91 -1.37
N ILE A 215 5.22 -14.03 -1.72
CA ILE A 215 4.22 -14.61 -0.80
C ILE A 215 4.48 -16.12 -0.75
N THR A 216 4.65 -16.65 0.44
CA THR A 216 5.07 -18.04 0.62
C THR A 216 3.92 -18.98 0.99
N THR A 217 3.96 -20.20 0.47
CA THR A 217 3.00 -21.28 0.74
C THR A 217 3.59 -22.41 1.60
N VAL A 218 4.65 -22.14 2.36
CA VAL A 218 5.48 -23.11 3.13
C VAL A 218 6.35 -23.99 2.22
N SER A 219 7.66 -23.90 2.42
CA SER A 219 8.66 -24.88 1.98
C SER A 219 9.77 -24.95 3.01
N GLU A 220 10.54 -26.04 3.03
CA GLU A 220 11.72 -26.12 3.89
C GLU A 220 12.73 -25.00 3.56
N LEU A 221 13.51 -24.57 4.56
CA LEU A 221 14.62 -23.64 4.36
C LEU A 221 15.72 -24.34 3.55
N ASN A 222 16.14 -23.71 2.46
CA ASN A 222 17.19 -24.21 1.57
C ASN A 222 18.22 -23.13 1.16
N GLN A 223 18.06 -21.91 1.68
CA GLN A 223 18.96 -20.78 1.51
C GLN A 223 18.70 -19.73 2.60
N ASP A 224 19.60 -18.76 2.74
CA ASP A 224 19.41 -17.62 3.62
C ASP A 224 18.07 -16.94 3.33
N THR A 225 17.34 -16.56 4.39
CA THR A 225 15.96 -16.11 4.25
C THR A 225 15.66 -14.94 5.17
N VAL A 226 15.04 -13.90 4.63
CA VAL A 226 14.40 -12.83 5.38
C VAL A 226 12.90 -13.11 5.44
N ILE A 227 12.39 -13.27 6.65
CA ILE A 227 10.97 -13.49 6.94
C ILE A 227 10.39 -12.15 7.38
N VAL A 228 9.39 -11.67 6.66
CA VAL A 228 8.64 -10.46 7.00
C VAL A 228 7.21 -10.84 7.41
N GLY A 229 6.80 -10.41 8.60
CA GLY A 229 5.45 -10.65 9.14
C GLY A 229 5.38 -11.76 10.20
N GLY A 230 4.41 -11.62 11.12
CA GLY A 230 4.26 -12.48 12.30
C GLY A 230 3.77 -13.92 12.03
N PRO A 231 3.84 -14.84 13.00
CA PRO A 231 3.51 -16.27 12.81
C PRO A 231 2.02 -16.53 12.58
N LEU A 232 1.14 -15.56 12.86
CA LEU A 232 -0.28 -15.66 12.54
C LEU A 232 -0.53 -15.58 11.02
N ALA A 233 0.25 -14.75 10.33
CA ALA A 233 0.08 -14.46 8.92
C ALA A 233 1.12 -15.16 8.03
N ASN A 234 2.36 -15.32 8.52
CA ASN A 234 3.47 -15.85 7.76
C ASN A 234 3.73 -17.33 8.09
N PRO A 235 3.53 -18.25 7.12
CA PRO A 235 3.72 -19.68 7.37
C PRO A 235 5.17 -20.07 7.68
N TYR A 236 6.17 -19.36 7.12
CA TYR A 236 7.58 -19.54 7.49
C TYR A 236 7.82 -19.09 8.93
N ALA A 237 7.30 -17.92 9.31
CA ALA A 237 7.38 -17.45 10.69
C ALA A 237 6.76 -18.48 11.65
N LYS A 238 5.57 -19.02 11.33
CA LYS A 238 4.91 -20.05 12.13
C LYS A 238 5.73 -21.33 12.28
N MET A 239 6.40 -21.78 11.21
CA MET A 239 7.18 -23.01 11.20
C MET A 239 8.45 -22.89 12.06
N TYR A 240 9.08 -21.72 12.08
CA TYR A 240 10.36 -21.49 12.74
C TYR A 240 10.29 -20.63 14.01
N ASP A 241 9.09 -20.21 14.44
CA ASP A 241 8.86 -19.33 15.61
C ASP A 241 9.60 -19.83 16.87
N ASN A 242 9.61 -21.14 17.10
CA ASN A 242 10.26 -21.75 18.28
C ASN A 242 11.80 -21.77 18.23
N LYS A 243 12.42 -21.30 17.15
CA LYS A 243 13.89 -21.23 17.00
C LYS A 243 14.45 -19.86 17.37
N PHE A 244 13.59 -18.85 17.42
CA PHE A 244 13.95 -17.47 17.72
C PHE A 244 13.95 -17.22 19.23
N ASP A 245 14.73 -16.22 19.66
CA ASP A 245 14.88 -15.91 21.08
C ASP A 245 13.66 -15.18 21.63
N LEU A 246 13.04 -14.31 20.82
CA LEU A 246 11.78 -13.65 21.15
C LEU A 246 10.64 -14.21 20.31
N LYS A 247 9.62 -14.70 20.99
CA LYS A 247 8.35 -15.11 20.38
C LYS A 247 7.50 -13.88 20.10
N ILE A 248 6.97 -13.78 18.89
CA ILE A 248 6.13 -12.65 18.46
C ILE A 248 4.67 -13.10 18.43
N THR A 249 3.79 -12.29 19.00
CA THR A 249 2.33 -12.53 19.07
C THR A 249 1.59 -11.22 18.85
N ASN A 250 0.28 -11.25 18.72
CA ASN A 250 -0.50 -10.01 18.60
C ASN A 250 -0.39 -9.10 19.84
N ASP A 251 0.02 -9.65 20.99
CA ASP A 251 0.16 -8.90 22.24
C ASP A 251 1.62 -8.53 22.58
N TYR A 252 2.61 -9.24 22.00
CA TYR A 252 4.03 -9.04 22.26
C TYR A 252 4.81 -8.86 20.95
N PRO A 253 5.60 -7.79 20.77
CA PRO A 253 6.20 -6.93 21.80
C PRO A 253 5.33 -5.77 22.34
N GLY A 254 4.04 -5.74 22.00
CA GLY A 254 3.09 -4.70 22.40
C GLY A 254 2.73 -3.78 21.25
N GLU A 255 1.72 -2.94 21.43
CA GLU A 255 1.21 -2.05 20.38
C GLU A 255 2.31 -1.19 19.73
N ASN A 256 2.26 -1.06 18.41
CA ASN A 256 3.18 -0.32 17.56
C ASN A 256 4.64 -0.79 17.66
N LYS A 257 4.89 -2.01 18.15
CA LYS A 257 6.24 -2.54 18.35
C LYS A 257 6.54 -3.74 17.47
N GLY A 258 7.75 -3.75 16.94
CA GLY A 258 8.31 -4.82 16.13
C GLY A 258 9.61 -5.36 16.69
N VAL A 259 10.03 -6.51 16.16
CA VAL A 259 11.26 -7.19 16.50
C VAL A 259 12.09 -7.42 15.24
N ILE A 260 13.39 -7.19 15.34
CA ILE A 260 14.39 -7.66 14.38
C ILE A 260 15.27 -8.66 15.11
N GLN A 261 15.38 -9.88 14.60
CA GLN A 261 16.27 -10.89 15.16
C GLN A 261 16.87 -11.78 14.08
N VAL A 262 18.08 -12.27 14.32
CA VAL A 262 18.83 -13.09 13.37
C VAL A 262 19.17 -14.41 14.04
N LYS A 263 18.96 -15.51 13.33
CA LYS A 263 19.28 -16.86 13.81
C LYS A 263 19.80 -17.73 12.70
N GLU A 264 20.76 -18.59 13.02
CA GLU A 264 21.11 -19.71 12.15
C GLU A 264 20.13 -20.86 12.38
N ILE A 265 19.43 -21.28 11.32
CA ILE A 265 18.46 -22.38 11.36
C ILE A 265 18.79 -23.33 10.22
N ASN A 266 19.10 -24.59 10.56
CA ASN A 266 19.49 -25.63 9.60
C ASN A 266 20.68 -25.22 8.69
N GLY A 267 21.64 -24.47 9.23
CA GLY A 267 22.82 -24.00 8.48
C GLY A 267 22.59 -22.79 7.59
N TYR A 268 21.39 -22.19 7.63
CA TYR A 268 21.05 -20.97 6.89
C TYR A 268 20.80 -19.80 7.84
N MET A 269 21.22 -18.62 7.42
CA MET A 269 20.90 -17.39 8.15
C MET A 269 19.45 -17.01 7.91
N VAL A 270 18.71 -16.83 9.00
CA VAL A 270 17.32 -16.38 8.97
C VAL A 270 17.20 -15.05 9.71
N ILE A 271 16.80 -14.01 8.96
CA ILE A 271 16.50 -12.69 9.50
C ILE A 271 14.99 -12.60 9.66
N TYR A 272 14.54 -12.29 10.86
CA TYR A 272 13.13 -12.24 11.18
C TYR A 272 12.72 -10.81 11.57
N ILE A 273 11.82 -10.22 10.78
CA ILE A 273 11.30 -8.87 10.91
C ILE A 273 9.78 -8.96 11.04
N ALA A 274 9.26 -8.76 12.25
CA ALA A 274 7.82 -8.84 12.50
C ALA A 274 7.41 -8.04 13.72
N GLY A 275 6.16 -7.58 13.75
CA GLY A 275 5.56 -6.94 14.92
C GLY A 275 4.30 -7.63 15.40
N SER A 276 3.84 -7.15 16.56
CA SER A 276 2.54 -7.49 17.16
C SER A 276 1.38 -7.00 16.32
N ASP A 277 1.57 -5.87 15.64
CA ASP A 277 0.65 -5.28 14.69
C ASP A 277 1.39 -4.80 13.42
N ARG A 278 0.62 -4.17 12.53
CA ARG A 278 1.11 -3.69 11.23
C ARG A 278 2.13 -2.56 11.40
N PHE A 279 1.90 -1.64 12.34
CA PHE A 279 2.83 -0.54 12.61
C PHE A 279 4.12 -1.04 13.27
N GLY A 280 4.03 -2.07 14.11
CA GLY A 280 5.18 -2.77 14.66
C GLY A 280 6.05 -3.40 13.58
N THR A 281 5.43 -4.14 12.64
CA THR A 281 6.16 -4.72 11.50
C THR A 281 6.81 -3.63 10.64
N LEU A 282 6.08 -2.55 10.34
CA LEU A 282 6.62 -1.39 9.63
C LEU A 282 7.80 -0.74 10.38
N ALA A 283 7.71 -0.59 11.70
CA ALA A 283 8.77 -0.01 12.52
C ALA A 283 10.06 -0.83 12.44
N ALA A 284 9.95 -2.15 12.62
CA ALA A 284 11.09 -3.05 12.51
C ALA A 284 11.70 -2.99 11.10
N LEU A 285 10.86 -2.95 10.05
CA LEU A 285 11.33 -2.86 8.67
C LEU A 285 12.07 -1.54 8.38
N GLU A 286 11.50 -0.40 8.75
CA GLU A 286 12.14 0.90 8.53
C GLU A 286 13.43 1.02 9.31
N TYR A 287 13.48 0.52 10.55
CA TYR A 287 14.72 0.50 11.32
C TYR A 287 15.77 -0.43 10.72
N PHE A 288 15.37 -1.60 10.21
CA PHE A 288 16.27 -2.55 9.55
C PHE A 288 17.03 -1.91 8.37
N LYS A 289 16.37 -1.06 7.57
CA LYS A 289 17.00 -0.34 6.45
C LYS A 289 18.12 0.62 6.90
N THR A 290 18.12 1.02 8.17
CA THR A 290 19.11 1.93 8.76
C THR A 290 20.31 1.22 9.38
N LEU A 291 20.25 -0.10 9.52
CA LEU A 291 21.33 -0.87 10.13
C LEU A 291 22.59 -0.85 9.27
N ASP A 292 23.74 -0.67 9.91
CA ASP A 292 25.04 -0.89 9.27
C ASP A 292 25.41 -2.38 9.25
N GLU A 293 25.01 -3.11 10.30
CA GLU A 293 25.31 -4.53 10.53
C GLU A 293 24.10 -5.25 11.14
N LEU A 294 24.05 -6.57 10.98
CA LEU A 294 23.01 -7.39 11.60
C LEU A 294 23.16 -7.44 13.12
N PRO A 295 22.07 -7.41 13.90
CA PRO A 295 22.16 -7.40 15.34
C PRO A 295 22.49 -8.80 15.89
N GLU A 296 23.36 -8.85 16.89
CA GLU A 296 23.69 -10.10 17.62
C GLU A 296 22.58 -10.55 18.57
N LYS A 297 21.71 -9.61 18.99
CA LYS A 297 20.59 -9.85 19.90
C LYS A 297 19.30 -9.29 19.30
N PRO A 298 18.12 -9.84 19.66
CA PRO A 298 16.86 -9.28 19.23
C PRO A 298 16.75 -7.80 19.58
N LEU A 299 16.34 -6.99 18.61
CA LEU A 299 16.02 -5.57 18.78
C LEU A 299 14.52 -5.41 18.85
N ILE A 300 14.03 -4.59 19.77
CA ILE A 300 12.62 -4.19 19.82
C ILE A 300 12.52 -2.75 19.34
N ILE A 301 11.67 -2.50 18.35
CA ILE A 301 11.53 -1.22 17.67
C ILE A 301 10.10 -0.73 17.84
N GLU A 302 9.92 0.53 18.20
CA GLU A 302 8.61 1.18 18.32
C GLU A 302 8.37 2.13 17.14
N TRP A 303 7.14 2.13 16.62
CA TRP A 303 6.66 3.17 15.70
C TRP A 303 6.25 4.41 16.49
N THR A 304 6.88 5.54 16.21
CA THR A 304 6.58 6.82 16.84
C THR A 304 6.12 7.84 15.81
N SER A 305 5.59 8.99 16.26
CA SER A 305 5.25 10.11 15.37
C SER A 305 6.44 10.62 14.54
N THR A 306 7.67 10.35 14.98
CA THR A 306 8.92 10.72 14.28
C THR A 306 9.53 9.58 13.48
N GLY A 307 8.89 8.41 13.40
CA GLY A 307 9.37 7.22 12.71
C GLY A 307 9.78 6.08 13.67
N SER A 308 10.56 5.13 13.15
CA SER A 308 10.98 3.95 13.90
C SER A 308 12.08 4.26 14.92
N LYS A 309 11.94 3.71 16.14
CA LYS A 309 12.87 3.97 17.25
C LYS A 309 13.20 2.66 17.98
N LEU A 310 14.49 2.37 18.14
CA LEU A 310 14.95 1.28 19.01
C LEU A 310 14.56 1.57 20.47
N ILE A 311 13.90 0.61 21.11
CA ILE A 311 13.59 0.63 22.55
C ILE A 311 14.41 -0.46 23.24
N LYS A 312 14.99 -0.10 24.39
CA LYS A 312 15.81 -0.99 25.21
C LYS A 312 14.96 -1.77 26.20
#